data_AF-S4S394-F1
#
_entry.id   AF-S4S394-F1
#
_cell.length_a   1.000
_cell.length_b   1.000
_cell.length_c   1.000
_cell.angle_alpha   90.00
_cell.angle_beta   90.00
_cell.angle_gamma   90.00
#
_symmetry.space_group_name_H-M   'P 1'
#
loop_
_entity.id
_entity.type
_entity.pdbx_description
1 polymer ?
#
loop_
_entity_poly.entity_id
_entity_poly.type
_entity_poly.pdbx_seq_one_letter_code
_entity_poly.pdbx_strand_id
1 'polypeptide(L)'
;MEEQRAGSRVSRPEIRLVRRGFTDPAKAVRLLDGPGLEGLADDPVLLDALGATADPDLALLGLARLLEAADESERHTLRDTLTTSKPLRDRLLGV
;
A
#
# COMPACT_ATOMS: atom_id res chain seq x y z
N MET A 1 4.42 30.95 -11.54
CA MET A 1 3.73 29.77 -10.98
C MET A 1 4.77 28.67 -10.91
N GLU A 2 5.04 28.23 -9.69
CA GLU A 2 6.38 27.89 -9.21
C GLU A 2 7.08 26.72 -9.90
N GLU A 3 8.32 27.03 -10.27
CA GLU A 3 9.43 26.16 -10.56
C GLU A 3 9.75 25.30 -9.33
N GLN A 4 9.27 24.06 -9.30
CA GLN A 4 9.71 23.07 -8.31
C GLN A 4 11.03 22.44 -8.80
N ARG A 5 12.09 23.04 -8.26
CA ARG A 5 13.51 22.75 -8.47
C ARG A 5 13.88 21.29 -8.17
N ALA A 6 14.74 20.78 -9.04
CA ALA A 6 15.90 19.93 -8.76
C ALA A 6 15.82 18.93 -7.60
N GLY A 7 15.67 17.66 -7.97
CA GLY A 7 16.66 16.63 -7.69
C GLY A 7 17.25 16.61 -6.28
N SER A 8 16.53 15.95 -5.38
CA SER A 8 17.20 15.06 -4.45
C SER A 8 16.91 13.64 -4.94
N ARG A 9 17.89 12.74 -4.93
CA ARG A 9 17.73 11.31 -5.29
C ARG A 9 16.91 10.57 -4.22
N VAL A 10 15.81 11.17 -3.81
CA VAL A 10 14.84 10.68 -2.84
C VAL A 10 14.03 9.64 -3.58
N SER A 11 14.11 8.40 -3.10
CA SER A 11 13.40 7.24 -3.63
C SER A 11 11.91 7.56 -3.81
N ARG A 12 11.52 7.98 -5.03
CA ARG A 12 10.13 8.27 -5.39
C ARG A 12 9.29 7.03 -5.10
N PRO A 13 8.32 7.07 -4.16
CA PRO A 13 7.47 5.93 -3.83
C PRO A 13 6.82 5.33 -5.09
N GLU A 14 6.48 6.18 -6.06
CA GLU A 14 5.90 5.80 -7.34
C GLU A 14 6.83 4.86 -8.13
N ILE A 15 8.13 5.15 -8.19
CA ILE A 15 9.11 4.30 -8.88
C ILE A 15 9.22 2.92 -8.19
N ARG A 16 9.10 2.89 -6.86
CA ARG A 16 9.11 1.65 -6.08
C ARG A 16 7.86 0.80 -6.34
N LEU A 17 6.73 1.42 -6.61
CA LEU A 17 5.47 0.75 -6.93
C LEU A 17 5.44 0.25 -8.38
N VAL A 18 5.93 1.05 -9.34
CA VAL A 18 6.06 0.63 -10.75
C VAL A 18 6.89 -0.66 -10.88
N ARG A 19 8.02 -0.74 -10.14
CA ARG A 19 8.87 -1.95 -10.13
C ARG A 19 8.17 -3.20 -9.59
N ARG A 20 7.08 -3.03 -8.86
CA ARG A 20 6.26 -4.09 -8.26
C ARG A 20 5.00 -4.41 -9.08
N GLY A 21 4.83 -3.78 -10.25
CA GLY A 21 3.73 -4.08 -11.16
C GLY A 21 2.48 -3.20 -10.98
N PHE A 22 2.54 -2.15 -10.15
CA PHE A 22 1.45 -1.18 -10.07
C PHE A 22 1.28 -0.43 -11.40
N THR A 23 0.04 -0.42 -11.88
CA THR A 23 -0.40 0.25 -13.11
C THR A 23 -0.57 1.75 -12.88
N ASP A 24 -1.14 2.15 -11.73
CA ASP A 24 -1.30 3.56 -11.35
C ASP A 24 -0.57 3.87 -10.02
N PRO A 25 0.75 4.14 -10.10
CA PRO A 25 1.55 4.40 -8.90
C PRO A 25 1.14 5.68 -8.17
N ALA A 26 0.58 6.68 -8.88
CA ALA A 26 0.18 7.94 -8.26
C ALA A 26 -1.10 7.75 -7.42
N LYS A 27 -2.06 6.97 -7.94
CA LYS A 27 -3.24 6.56 -7.18
C LYS A 27 -2.87 5.66 -6.00
N ALA A 28 -1.93 4.73 -6.20
CA ALA A 28 -1.48 3.85 -5.13
C ALA A 28 -0.83 4.63 -3.97
N VAL A 29 0.03 5.62 -4.24
CA VAL A 29 0.58 6.50 -3.19
C VAL A 29 -0.54 7.22 -2.43
N ARG A 30 -1.52 7.79 -3.14
CA ARG A 30 -2.66 8.48 -2.48
C ARG A 30 -3.51 7.55 -1.61
N LEU A 31 -3.67 6.29 -2.01
CA LEU A 31 -4.37 5.29 -1.20
C LEU A 31 -3.56 4.92 0.03
N LEU A 32 -2.24 4.75 -0.12
CA LEU A 32 -1.32 4.44 0.97
C LEU A 32 -1.20 5.58 2.00
N ASP A 33 -1.36 6.83 1.56
CA ASP A 33 -1.47 8.02 2.44
C ASP A 33 -2.87 8.18 3.06
N GLY A 34 -3.79 7.25 2.79
CA GLY A 34 -5.16 7.26 3.28
C GLY A 34 -5.31 6.80 4.73
N PRO A 35 -6.48 7.06 5.34
CA PRO A 35 -6.75 6.71 6.73
C PRO A 35 -6.69 5.18 6.95
N GLY A 36 -5.95 4.76 7.97
CA GLY A 36 -5.78 3.35 8.34
C GLY A 36 -4.65 2.61 7.61
N LEU A 37 -4.04 3.21 6.59
CA LEU A 37 -2.83 2.70 5.90
C LEU A 37 -1.53 3.35 6.40
N GLU A 38 -1.63 4.23 7.39
CA GLU A 38 -0.52 4.92 8.02
C GLU A 38 0.54 3.92 8.54
N GLY A 39 1.78 4.10 8.11
CA GLY A 39 2.91 3.22 8.44
C GLY A 39 2.98 1.91 7.67
N LEU A 40 1.89 1.44 7.04
CA LEU A 40 1.91 0.29 6.12
C LEU A 40 2.56 0.65 4.78
N ALA A 41 2.45 1.92 4.35
CA ALA A 41 3.10 2.45 3.15
C ALA A 41 4.64 2.35 3.18
N ASP A 42 5.22 2.35 4.37
CA ASP A 42 6.66 2.23 4.60
C ASP A 42 7.11 0.79 4.84
N ASP A 43 6.18 -0.16 4.99
CA ASP A 43 6.48 -1.57 5.22
C ASP A 43 6.85 -2.27 3.89
N PRO A 44 8.14 -2.61 3.68
CA PRO A 44 8.56 -3.29 2.46
C PRO A 44 7.93 -4.68 2.30
N VAL A 45 7.59 -5.37 3.40
CA VAL A 45 6.99 -6.71 3.35
C VAL A 45 5.59 -6.66 2.77
N LEU A 46 4.80 -5.65 3.13
CA LEU A 46 3.48 -5.44 2.55
C LEU A 46 3.58 -5.05 1.08
N LEU A 47 4.46 -4.10 0.75
CA LEU A 47 4.64 -3.66 -0.64
C LEU A 47 5.09 -4.82 -1.54
N ASP A 48 6.01 -5.68 -1.07
CA ASP A 48 6.45 -6.85 -1.82
C ASP A 48 5.33 -7.89 -1.95
N ALA A 49 4.49 -8.08 -0.92
CA ALA A 49 3.34 -8.95 -1.00
C ALA A 49 2.29 -8.44 -1.99
N LEU A 50 2.03 -7.13 -2.03
CA LEU A 50 1.18 -6.48 -3.04
C LEU A 50 1.75 -6.68 -4.45
N GLY A 51 3.07 -6.53 -4.62
CA GLY A 51 3.72 -6.76 -5.91
C GLY A 51 3.75 -8.22 -6.39
N ALA A 52 3.46 -9.16 -5.51
CA ALA A 52 3.36 -10.59 -5.85
C ALA A 52 1.95 -11.02 -6.29
N THR A 53 0.98 -10.11 -6.23
CA THR A 53 -0.43 -10.37 -6.60
C THR A 53 -0.63 -10.29 -8.12
N ALA A 54 -1.79 -10.78 -8.60
CA ALA A 54 -2.12 -10.70 -10.01
C ALA A 54 -2.48 -9.26 -10.43
N ASP A 55 -3.18 -8.52 -9.57
CA ASP A 55 -3.49 -7.10 -9.74
C ASP A 55 -3.19 -6.31 -8.45
N PRO A 56 -2.00 -5.68 -8.34
CA PRO A 56 -1.60 -4.93 -7.15
C PRO A 56 -2.47 -3.70 -6.87
N ASP A 57 -3.01 -3.05 -7.92
CA ASP A 57 -3.88 -1.89 -7.77
C ASP A 57 -5.24 -2.30 -7.19
N LEU A 58 -5.79 -3.43 -7.65
CA LEU A 58 -7.04 -4.00 -7.12
C LEU A 58 -6.85 -4.48 -5.68
N ALA A 59 -5.75 -5.17 -5.38
CA ALA A 59 -5.44 -5.64 -4.04
C ALA A 59 -5.33 -4.47 -3.04
N LEU A 60 -4.63 -3.39 -3.42
CA LEU A 60 -4.52 -2.18 -2.59
C LEU A 60 -5.87 -1.48 -2.42
N LEU A 61 -6.68 -1.39 -3.47
CA LEU A 61 -8.01 -0.78 -3.39
C LEU A 61 -8.95 -1.59 -2.47
N GLY A 62 -8.90 -2.92 -2.55
CA GLY A 62 -9.67 -3.80 -1.66
C GLY A 62 -9.27 -3.61 -0.20
N LEU A 63 -7.97 -3.54 0.08
CA LEU A 63 -7.45 -3.28 1.43
C LEU A 63 -7.89 -1.91 1.95
N ALA A 64 -7.77 -0.85 1.15
CA ALA A 64 -8.18 0.49 1.53
C ALA A 64 -9.68 0.54 1.89
N ARG A 65 -10.53 -0.13 1.09
CA ARG A 65 -11.98 -0.21 1.38
C ARG A 65 -12.30 -0.99 2.65
N LEU A 66 -11.58 -2.07 2.92
CA LEU A 66 -11.74 -2.84 4.15
C LEU A 66 -11.39 -2.00 5.39
N LEU A 67 -10.30 -1.23 5.31
CA LEU A 67 -9.88 -0.34 6.39
C LEU A 67 -10.84 0.84 6.57
N GLU A 68 -11.34 1.42 5.49
CA GLU A 68 -12.34 2.49 5.54
C GLU A 68 -13.64 2.03 6.21
N ALA A 69 -14.08 0.79 5.94
CA ALA A 69 -15.28 0.20 6.53
C ALA A 69 -15.09 -0.26 7.99
N ALA A 70 -13.85 -0.48 8.43
CA ALA A 70 -13.52 -0.92 9.78
C ALA A 70 -13.46 0.24 10.77
N ASP A 71 -13.81 -0.02 12.03
CA ASP A 71 -13.63 0.92 13.13
C ASP A 71 -12.14 1.06 13.51
N GLU A 72 -11.77 2.13 14.22
CA GLU A 72 -10.36 2.41 14.56
C GLU A 72 -9.65 1.25 15.28
N SER A 73 -10.36 0.59 16.21
CA SER A 73 -9.85 -0.59 16.91
C SER A 73 -9.61 -1.77 15.96
N GLU A 74 -10.53 -1.98 15.02
CA GLU A 74 -10.45 -3.07 14.03
C GLU A 74 -9.34 -2.80 13.01
N ARG A 75 -9.16 -1.54 12.57
CA ARG A 75 -8.04 -1.13 11.71
C ARG A 75 -6.71 -1.45 12.36
N HIS A 76 -6.55 -1.13 13.64
CA HIS A 76 -5.32 -1.41 14.36
C HIS A 76 -5.05 -2.92 14.43
N THR A 77 -6.05 -3.73 14.77
CA THR A 77 -5.94 -5.20 14.79
C THR A 77 -5.65 -5.77 13.41
N LEU A 78 -6.31 -5.29 12.36
CA LEU A 78 -6.10 -5.76 10.99
C LEU A 78 -4.67 -5.45 10.53
N ARG A 79 -4.20 -4.23 10.79
CA ARG A 79 -2.82 -3.80 10.50
C ARG A 79 -1.80 -4.68 11.20
N ASP A 80 -1.95 -4.91 12.51
CA ASP A 80 -1.07 -5.77 13.28
C ASP A 80 -1.11 -7.23 12.79
N THR A 81 -2.28 -7.70 12.38
CA THR A 81 -2.42 -9.05 11.82
C THR A 81 -1.76 -9.16 10.43
N LEU A 82 -1.84 -8.12 9.59
CA LEU A 82 -1.21 -8.09 8.27
C LEU A 82 0.33 -8.10 8.36
N THR A 83 0.90 -7.47 9.37
CA THR A 83 2.36 -7.48 9.61
C THR A 83 2.82 -8.79 10.25
N THR A 84 2.03 -9.38 11.15
CA THR A 84 2.40 -10.61 11.89
C THR A 84 2.05 -11.92 11.17
N SER A 85 1.01 -11.95 10.33
CA SER A 85 0.48 -13.18 9.72
C SER A 85 0.66 -13.21 8.20
N LYS A 86 1.71 -13.90 7.76
CA LYS A 86 1.97 -14.16 6.33
C LYS A 86 0.81 -14.88 5.61
N PRO A 87 0.23 -15.98 6.13
CA PRO A 87 -0.84 -16.69 5.43
C PRO A 87 -2.11 -15.86 5.23
N LEU A 88 -2.43 -14.96 6.17
CA LEU A 88 -3.58 -14.08 6.03
C LEU A 88 -3.30 -13.02 4.97
N ARG A 89 -2.11 -12.42 4.98
CA ARG A 89 -1.69 -11.44 3.98
C ARG A 89 -1.74 -12.03 2.57
N ASP A 90 -1.16 -13.21 2.37
CA ASP A 90 -1.16 -13.87 1.06
C ASP A 90 -2.60 -14.19 0.57
N ARG A 91 -3.51 -14.55 1.48
CA ARG A 91 -4.93 -14.80 1.14
C ARG A 91 -5.73 -13.53 0.84
N LEU A 92 -5.52 -12.45 1.60
CA LEU A 92 -6.19 -11.17 1.37
C LEU A 92 -5.73 -10.51 0.07
N LEU A 93 -4.46 -10.70 -0.27
CA LEU A 93 -3.84 -10.09 -1.44
C LEU A 93 -3.90 -10.97 -2.69
N GLY A 94 -4.19 -12.27 -2.59
CA GLY A 94 -4.19 -13.22 -3.72
C GLY A 94 -5.32 -13.07 -4.74
N VAL A 95 -5.85 -11.86 -4.93
CA VAL A 95 -6.86 -11.51 -5.95
C VAL A 95 -6.26 -11.23 -7.31
#